data_AF-A0ABD7XRV0-F1
#
_entry.id   AF-A0ABD7XRV0-F1
#
_cell.length_a   1.000
_cell.length_b   1.000
_cell.length_c   1.000
_cell.angle_alpha   90.00
_cell.angle_beta   90.00
_cell.angle_gamma   90.00
#
_symmetry.space_group_name_H-M   'P 1'
#
loop_
_entity.id
_entity.type
_entity.pdbx_description
1 polymer ?
#
loop_
_entity_poly.entity_id
_entity_poly.type
_entity_poly.pdbx_seq_one_letter_code
_entity_poly.pdbx_strand_id
1 'polypeptide(L)'
;MGYIQSGKSKVEIVNVSETVTSAANVSQYPVESGAPITDNMMYTGGPVTISGWILAKNGNAAEQAYNTLVAWQKDVRWIIYRGRSYFKNAVIQDISKGYDTVENGFTITITLQPIRVAKTIWEKIPQPPVAKQPSKPSNAVYVTVQPGNTYWGWWQQYGTSIQQLRNWNKWPDRFIPIGARARVK
;
A
#
# COMPACT_ATOMS: atom_id res chain seq x y z
N MET A 1 -20.36 24.95 -4.65
CA MET A 1 -19.87 24.33 -3.40
C MET A 1 -19.02 23.14 -3.79
N GLY A 2 -17.76 23.11 -3.37
CA GLY A 2 -16.88 21.96 -3.50
C GLY A 2 -16.50 21.43 -2.13
N TYR A 3 -15.81 20.29 -2.09
CA TYR A 3 -15.26 19.76 -0.85
C TYR A 3 -13.94 19.04 -1.08
N ILE A 4 -13.13 19.03 -0.02
CA ILE A 4 -11.92 18.23 0.12
C ILE A 4 -12.23 17.13 1.13
N GLN A 5 -11.98 15.88 0.74
CA GLN A 5 -12.20 14.72 1.59
C GLN A 5 -10.90 13.93 1.74
N SER A 6 -10.60 13.54 2.97
CA SER A 6 -9.56 12.55 3.28
C SER A 6 -10.19 11.47 4.17
N GLY A 7 -10.33 10.25 3.65
CA GLY A 7 -11.00 9.16 4.38
C GLY A 7 -12.47 9.49 4.70
N LYS A 8 -12.81 9.58 6.00
CA LYS A 8 -14.17 9.85 6.49
C LYS A 8 -14.46 11.34 6.73
N SER A 9 -13.44 12.19 6.89
CA SER A 9 -13.67 13.61 7.16
C SER A 9 -13.69 14.44 5.88
N LYS A 10 -14.55 15.47 5.89
CA LYS A 10 -14.89 16.30 4.74
C LYS A 10 -14.83 17.76 5.15
N VAL A 11 -14.18 18.59 4.33
CA VAL A 11 -14.13 20.05 4.48
C VAL A 11 -14.82 20.68 3.28
N GLU A 12 -15.85 21.49 3.51
CA GLU A 12 -16.61 22.17 2.47
C GLU A 12 -16.01 23.54 2.15
N ILE A 13 -15.97 23.87 0.87
CA ILE A 13 -15.37 25.11 0.35
C ILE A 13 -16.35 25.70 -0.66
N VAL A 14 -16.69 26.97 -0.49
CA VAL A 14 -17.42 27.73 -1.51
C VAL A 14 -16.40 28.15 -2.56
N ASN A 15 -16.47 27.54 -3.74
CA ASN A 15 -15.48 27.79 -4.78
C ASN A 15 -15.75 29.11 -5.50
N VAL A 16 -14.71 29.94 -5.65
CA VAL A 16 -14.72 31.18 -6.43
C VAL A 16 -14.00 30.99 -7.76
N SER A 17 -12.80 30.41 -7.76
CA SER A 17 -12.10 30.05 -8.99
C SER A 17 -11.32 28.75 -8.86
N GLU A 18 -11.29 27.99 -9.96
CA GLU A 18 -10.50 26.76 -10.10
C GLU A 18 -9.60 26.93 -11.31
N THR A 19 -8.28 26.89 -11.08
CA THR A 19 -7.31 26.87 -12.16
C THR A 19 -6.62 25.52 -12.16
N VAL A 20 -6.92 24.72 -13.18
CA VAL A 20 -6.29 23.42 -13.39
C VAL A 20 -5.17 23.62 -14.39
N THR A 21 -3.93 23.51 -13.94
CA THR A 21 -2.78 23.59 -14.83
C THR A 21 -2.44 22.18 -15.32
N SER A 22 -2.27 22.02 -16.62
CA SER A 22 -1.82 20.77 -17.22
C SER A 22 -0.46 21.01 -17.86
N ALA A 23 0.61 20.80 -17.08
CA ALA A 23 1.97 20.93 -17.58
C ALA A 23 2.48 19.60 -18.16
N ALA A 24 3.06 19.67 -19.35
CA ALA A 24 3.77 18.58 -19.98
C ALA A 24 5.17 19.06 -20.37
N ASN A 25 6.19 18.31 -19.96
CA ASN A 25 7.56 18.62 -20.33
C ASN A 25 7.85 17.96 -21.69
N VAL A 26 8.27 18.77 -22.66
CA VAL A 26 8.60 18.36 -24.02
C VAL A 26 10.11 18.52 -24.18
N SER A 27 10.80 17.49 -24.66
CA SER A 27 12.24 17.58 -24.90
C SER A 27 12.57 18.73 -25.89
N GLN A 28 13.65 19.48 -25.60
CA GLN A 28 14.10 20.60 -26.45
C GLN A 28 15.05 20.16 -27.58
N TYR A 29 15.37 18.87 -27.68
CA TYR A 29 16.27 18.32 -28.68
C TYR A 29 15.51 17.96 -29.97
N PRO A 30 16.13 18.14 -31.16
CA PRO A 30 15.50 17.76 -32.43
C PRO A 30 15.26 16.25 -32.47
N VAL A 31 14.08 15.87 -32.96
CA VAL A 31 13.61 14.47 -32.97
C VAL A 31 13.66 13.92 -34.39
N GLU A 32 14.06 12.66 -34.55
CA GLU A 32 14.11 12.02 -35.86
C GLU A 32 12.71 11.90 -36.49
N SER A 33 12.60 12.24 -37.77
CA SER A 33 11.36 12.20 -38.53
C SER A 33 10.87 10.74 -38.67
N GLY A 34 9.90 10.34 -37.86
CA GLY A 34 9.27 9.01 -37.92
C GLY A 34 9.15 8.30 -36.57
N ALA A 35 9.78 8.80 -35.51
CA ALA A 35 9.60 8.27 -34.16
C ALA A 35 8.27 8.78 -33.53
N PRO A 36 7.54 7.95 -32.77
CA PRO A 36 6.31 8.39 -32.12
C PRO A 36 6.61 9.52 -31.11
N ILE A 37 5.94 10.67 -31.28
CA ILE A 37 6.08 11.89 -30.44
C ILE A 37 5.87 11.60 -28.94
N THR A 38 5.21 10.49 -28.61
CA THR A 38 4.90 10.07 -27.24
C THR A 38 6.10 9.76 -26.36
N ASP A 39 7.27 9.48 -26.94
CA ASP A 39 8.49 9.18 -26.16
C ASP A 39 9.16 10.44 -25.58
N ASN A 40 8.81 11.61 -26.13
CA ASN A 40 9.46 12.89 -25.83
C ASN A 40 8.64 13.82 -24.93
N MET A 41 7.47 13.37 -24.47
CA MET A 41 6.55 14.17 -23.68
C MET A 41 6.23 13.45 -22.37
N MET A 42 6.77 13.97 -21.27
CA MET A 42 6.41 13.51 -19.93
C MET A 42 5.28 14.38 -19.38
N TYR A 43 4.09 13.78 -19.22
CA TYR A 43 2.98 14.43 -18.53
C TYR A 43 3.22 14.41 -17.02
N THR A 44 3.69 15.51 -16.45
CA THR A 44 3.96 15.62 -15.01
C THR A 44 2.67 15.84 -14.21
N GLY A 45 1.59 16.30 -14.85
CA GLY A 45 0.39 16.78 -14.15
C GLY A 45 0.69 18.09 -13.44
N GLY A 46 0.04 19.17 -13.86
CA GLY A 46 0.30 20.47 -13.25
C GLY A 46 -0.42 20.61 -11.90
N PRO A 47 0.02 21.58 -11.08
CA PRO A 47 -0.66 21.92 -9.85
C PRO A 47 -2.07 22.46 -10.15
N VAL A 48 -2.99 22.14 -9.27
CA VAL A 48 -4.38 22.61 -9.30
C VAL A 48 -4.53 23.64 -8.19
N THR A 49 -4.85 24.87 -8.55
CA THR A 49 -5.10 25.93 -7.56
C THR A 49 -6.59 26.16 -7.44
N ILE A 50 -7.07 26.13 -6.19
CA ILE A 50 -8.47 26.34 -5.83
C ILE A 50 -8.49 27.55 -4.91
N SER A 51 -9.21 28.59 -5.31
CA SER A 51 -9.48 29.73 -4.44
C SER A 51 -10.97 29.80 -4.13
N GLY A 52 -11.27 30.01 -2.86
CA GLY A 52 -12.60 29.90 -2.35
C GLY A 52 -12.71 30.46 -0.96
N TRP A 53 -13.91 30.34 -0.41
CA TRP A 53 -14.26 30.87 0.89
C TRP A 53 -14.72 29.70 1.73
N ILE A 54 -14.22 29.60 2.96
CA ILE A 54 -14.77 28.64 3.93
C ILE A 54 -15.85 29.37 4.70
N LEU A 55 -17.11 29.06 4.39
CA LEU A 55 -18.26 29.54 5.14
C LEU A 55 -18.56 28.53 6.25
N ALA A 56 -18.50 28.97 7.50
CA ALA A 56 -18.94 28.15 8.62
C ALA A 56 -20.00 28.90 9.43
N LYS A 57 -20.86 28.13 10.12
CA LYS A 57 -21.90 28.70 10.98
C LYS A 57 -21.33 29.55 12.12
N ASN A 58 -20.10 29.28 12.53
CA ASN A 58 -19.33 29.97 13.59
C ASN A 58 -17.85 30.08 13.16
N GLY A 59 -17.17 31.16 13.53
CA GLY A 59 -15.74 31.37 13.24
C GLY A 59 -14.83 30.20 13.68
N ASN A 60 -15.13 29.60 14.84
CA ASN A 60 -14.38 28.43 15.34
C ASN A 60 -14.47 27.20 14.42
N ALA A 61 -15.61 27.00 13.76
CA ALA A 61 -15.79 25.85 12.87
C ALA A 61 -15.00 26.04 11.55
N ALA A 62 -14.90 27.28 11.06
CA ALA A 62 -14.04 27.58 9.92
C ALA A 62 -12.57 27.33 10.27
N GLU A 63 -12.14 27.71 11.48
CA GLU A 63 -10.77 27.49 11.94
C GLU A 63 -10.44 26.02 12.17
N GLN A 64 -11.38 25.22 12.69
CA GLN A 64 -11.22 23.77 12.78
C GLN A 64 -11.08 23.12 11.40
N ALA A 65 -11.85 23.59 10.42
CA ALA A 65 -11.72 23.13 9.03
C ALA A 65 -10.33 23.45 8.46
N TYR A 66 -9.82 24.66 8.70
CA TYR A 66 -8.45 25.04 8.33
C TYR A 66 -7.40 24.13 8.99
N ASN A 67 -7.49 23.95 10.31
CA ASN A 67 -6.56 23.10 11.06
C ASN A 67 -6.58 21.65 10.58
N THR A 68 -7.75 21.16 10.17
CA THR A 68 -7.88 19.83 9.56
C THR A 68 -7.15 19.75 8.23
N LEU A 69 -7.28 20.76 7.36
CA LEU A 69 -6.55 20.81 6.09
C LEU A 69 -5.03 20.88 6.31
N VAL A 70 -4.57 21.70 7.27
CA VAL A 70 -3.15 21.79 7.65
C VAL A 70 -2.65 20.46 8.22
N ALA A 71 -3.44 19.76 9.02
CA ALA A 71 -3.09 18.43 9.51
C ALA A 71 -2.95 17.43 8.35
N TRP A 72 -3.86 17.45 7.37
CA TRP A 72 -3.76 16.60 6.19
C TRP A 72 -2.54 16.90 5.31
N GLN A 73 -2.13 18.17 5.24
CA GLN A 73 -0.88 18.57 4.60
C GLN A 73 0.34 17.98 5.33
N LYS A 74 0.39 18.13 6.66
CA LYS A 74 1.50 17.60 7.49
C LYS A 74 1.61 16.08 7.45
N ASP A 75 0.46 15.40 7.46
CA ASP A 75 0.37 13.93 7.40
C ASP A 75 0.57 13.37 5.97
N VAL A 76 0.73 14.24 4.96
CA VAL A 76 0.85 13.86 3.53
C VAL A 76 -0.27 12.91 3.09
N ARG A 77 -1.52 13.27 3.42
CA ARG A 77 -2.67 12.38 3.14
C ARG A 77 -3.14 12.49 1.70
N TRP A 78 -3.59 11.36 1.19
CA TRP A 78 -4.37 11.29 -0.05
C TRP A 78 -5.68 12.04 0.10
N ILE A 79 -5.94 12.90 -0.87
CA ILE A 79 -7.11 13.77 -0.89
C ILE A 79 -7.90 13.55 -2.16
N ILE A 80 -9.22 13.56 -1.95
CA ILE A 80 -10.22 13.63 -3.00
C ILE A 80 -10.78 15.04 -2.99
N TYR A 81 -10.68 15.73 -4.12
CA TYR A 81 -11.32 17.02 -4.33
C TYR A 81 -12.52 16.85 -5.26
N ARG A 82 -13.65 17.44 -4.88
CA ARG A 82 -14.86 17.47 -5.71
C ARG A 82 -15.46 18.88 -5.69
N GLY A 83 -15.28 19.60 -6.78
CA GLY A 83 -15.86 20.92 -7.04
C GLY A 83 -16.47 20.96 -8.43
N ARG A 84 -16.10 21.97 -9.24
CA ARG A 84 -16.35 21.95 -10.69
C ARG A 84 -15.45 20.92 -11.38
N SER A 85 -14.25 20.73 -10.83
CA SER A 85 -13.31 19.67 -11.22
C SER A 85 -13.29 18.54 -10.19
N TYR A 86 -12.91 17.33 -10.63
CA TYR A 86 -12.79 16.15 -9.77
C TYR A 86 -11.38 15.57 -9.81
N PHE A 87 -10.75 15.42 -8.64
CA PHE A 87 -9.43 14.79 -8.49
C PHE A 87 -9.49 13.70 -7.42
N LYS A 88 -9.05 12.48 -7.78
CA LYS A 88 -9.15 11.30 -6.90
C LYS A 88 -7.87 11.01 -6.09
N ASN A 89 -6.71 11.51 -6.53
CA ASN A 89 -5.41 11.24 -5.91
C ASN A 89 -4.54 12.52 -5.92
N ALA A 90 -4.83 13.45 -5.03
CA ALA A 90 -4.02 14.65 -4.87
C ALA A 90 -3.45 14.75 -3.45
N VAL A 91 -2.38 15.53 -3.31
CA VAL A 91 -1.83 15.94 -2.02
C VAL A 91 -1.88 17.46 -1.95
N ILE A 92 -2.10 18.01 -0.77
CA ILE A 92 -2.00 19.46 -0.55
C ILE A 92 -0.52 19.85 -0.58
N GLN A 93 -0.17 20.74 -1.50
CA GLN A 93 1.16 21.32 -1.58
C GLN A 93 1.26 22.58 -0.72
N ASP A 94 0.30 23.50 -0.89
CA ASP A 94 0.26 24.76 -0.14
C ASP A 94 -1.17 25.13 0.25
N ILE A 95 -1.29 25.79 1.41
CA ILE A 95 -2.54 26.37 1.91
C ILE A 95 -2.23 27.77 2.41
N SER A 96 -2.98 28.75 1.91
CA SER A 96 -2.96 30.11 2.42
C SER A 96 -4.35 30.55 2.85
N LYS A 97 -4.39 31.34 3.93
CA LYS A 97 -5.60 31.95 4.50
C LYS A 97 -5.50 33.46 4.38
N GLY A 98 -6.53 34.11 3.87
CA GLY A 98 -6.67 35.57 3.81
C GLY A 98 -7.87 36.06 4.61
N TYR A 99 -7.70 37.18 5.30
CA TYR A 99 -8.71 37.82 6.16
C TYR A 99 -9.48 38.93 5.45
N ASP A 100 -9.70 38.80 4.15
CA ASP A 100 -10.53 39.78 3.44
C ASP A 100 -11.96 39.73 4.00
N THR A 101 -12.63 40.88 4.06
CA THR A 101 -13.84 41.13 4.88
C THR A 101 -14.97 40.12 4.68
N VAL A 102 -15.00 39.05 5.48
CA VAL A 102 -16.10 38.09 5.53
C VAL A 102 -16.57 37.95 6.98
N GLU A 103 -17.85 38.26 7.23
CA GLU A 103 -18.44 38.33 8.58
C GLU A 103 -18.23 37.07 9.43
N ASN A 104 -18.11 35.88 8.84
CA ASN A 104 -17.99 34.59 9.55
C ASN A 104 -17.12 33.53 8.82
N GLY A 105 -16.20 33.97 7.97
CA GLY A 105 -15.37 33.07 7.17
C GLY A 105 -14.01 33.67 6.83
N PHE A 106 -13.23 32.93 6.05
CA PHE A 106 -11.98 33.44 5.49
C PHE A 106 -11.83 32.97 4.04
N THR A 107 -11.08 33.75 3.29
CA THR A 107 -10.64 33.35 1.96
C THR A 107 -9.54 32.31 2.10
N ILE A 108 -9.64 31.23 1.33
CA ILE A 108 -8.65 30.17 1.31
C ILE A 108 -8.17 29.97 -0.13
N THR A 109 -6.86 29.83 -0.28
CA THR A 109 -6.26 29.36 -1.52
C THR A 109 -5.49 28.08 -1.23
N ILE A 110 -5.81 27.03 -1.98
CA ILE A 110 -5.22 25.70 -1.81
C ILE A 110 -4.59 25.31 -3.13
N THR A 111 -3.34 24.87 -3.09
CA THR A 111 -2.69 24.24 -4.23
C THR A 111 -2.60 22.74 -3.99
N LEU A 112 -3.19 21.97 -4.91
CA LEU A 112 -3.20 20.53 -4.90
C LEU A 112 -2.27 20.02 -5.99
N GLN A 113 -1.37 19.12 -5.64
CA GLN A 113 -0.56 18.41 -6.62
C GLN A 113 -1.20 17.04 -6.88
N PRO A 114 -1.77 16.81 -8.08
CA PRO A 114 -2.24 15.48 -8.44
C PRO A 114 -1.03 14.56 -8.63
N ILE A 115 -1.02 13.44 -7.92
CA ILE A 115 0.05 12.44 -8.05
C ILE A 115 -0.52 11.24 -8.79
N ARG A 116 0.08 10.92 -9.94
CA ARG A 116 -0.19 9.67 -10.64
C ARG A 116 0.59 8.56 -9.96
N VAL A 117 -0.11 7.75 -9.17
CA VAL A 117 0.45 6.47 -8.73
C VAL A 117 0.54 5.59 -9.97
N ALA A 118 1.76 5.34 -10.45
CA ALA A 118 1.97 4.35 -11.48
C ALA A 118 1.43 3.03 -10.95
N LYS A 119 0.46 2.43 -11.66
CA LYS A 119 0.12 1.03 -11.43
C LYS A 119 1.38 0.27 -11.81
N THR A 120 2.18 -0.10 -10.83
CA THR A 120 3.28 -1.00 -11.09
C THR A 120 2.63 -2.25 -11.66
N ILE A 121 2.98 -2.55 -12.91
CA ILE A 121 2.68 -3.85 -13.52
C ILE A 121 3.65 -4.84 -12.88
N TRP A 122 3.60 -4.96 -11.55
CA TRP A 122 3.86 -6.25 -10.92
C TRP A 122 2.57 -7.06 -11.10
N GLU A 123 2.14 -7.18 -12.36
CA GLU A 123 1.54 -8.41 -12.82
C GLU A 123 2.59 -9.43 -12.47
N LYS A 124 2.33 -10.14 -11.38
CA LYS A 124 3.01 -11.33 -10.91
C LYS A 124 3.64 -11.98 -12.12
N ILE A 125 4.90 -11.65 -12.41
CA ILE A 125 5.65 -12.34 -13.45
C ILE A 125 5.47 -13.78 -13.00
N PRO A 126 4.87 -14.67 -13.80
CA PRO A 126 4.77 -16.06 -13.41
C PRO A 126 6.21 -16.40 -13.06
N GLN A 127 6.48 -16.58 -11.76
CA GLN A 127 7.79 -17.00 -11.33
C GLN A 127 8.03 -18.23 -12.19
N PRO A 128 9.11 -18.31 -12.98
CA PRO A 128 9.45 -19.56 -13.64
C PRO A 128 9.30 -20.59 -12.53
N PRO A 129 8.49 -21.64 -12.74
CA PRO A 129 8.03 -22.51 -11.66
C PRO A 129 9.26 -22.82 -10.84
N VAL A 130 9.28 -22.39 -9.56
CA VAL A 130 10.41 -22.66 -8.68
C VAL A 130 10.61 -24.14 -8.83
N ALA A 131 11.68 -24.52 -9.54
CA ALA A 131 11.94 -25.90 -9.84
C ALA A 131 12.05 -26.50 -8.45
N LYS A 132 11.06 -27.34 -8.09
CA LYS A 132 11.14 -28.13 -6.86
C LYS A 132 12.50 -28.78 -6.97
N GLN A 133 13.45 -28.34 -6.16
CA GLN A 133 14.76 -28.97 -6.12
C GLN A 133 14.46 -30.47 -6.03
N PRO A 134 15.04 -31.31 -6.90
CA PRO A 134 14.80 -32.74 -6.84
C PRO A 134 15.02 -33.15 -5.39
N SER A 135 13.96 -33.65 -4.76
CA SER A 135 14.01 -34.08 -3.38
C SER A 135 15.16 -35.06 -3.28
N LYS A 136 16.19 -34.69 -2.52
CA LYS A 136 17.34 -35.54 -2.23
C LYS A 136 16.78 -36.91 -1.84
N PRO A 137 17.22 -38.02 -2.45
CA PRO A 137 16.69 -39.34 -2.12
C PRO A 137 16.86 -39.54 -0.62
N SER A 138 15.74 -39.55 0.09
CA SER A 138 15.71 -39.80 1.53
C SER A 138 16.03 -41.28 1.70
N ASN A 139 17.23 -41.59 2.17
CA ASN A 139 17.57 -42.93 2.66
C ASN A 139 16.76 -43.18 3.94
N ALA A 140 15.47 -43.45 3.76
CA ALA A 140 14.55 -43.67 4.86
C ALA A 140 14.82 -45.06 5.45
N VAL A 141 15.09 -45.11 6.75
CA VAL A 141 15.33 -46.36 7.46
C VAL A 141 14.10 -46.68 8.30
N TYR A 142 13.61 -47.91 8.16
CA TYR A 142 12.44 -48.40 8.88
C TYR A 142 12.81 -49.56 9.80
N VAL A 143 12.17 -49.62 10.96
CA VAL A 143 12.29 -50.72 11.92
C VAL A 143 10.91 -51.26 12.27
N THR A 144 10.82 -52.55 12.56
CA THR A 144 9.61 -53.14 13.15
C THR A 144 9.66 -52.92 14.65
N VAL A 145 8.60 -52.33 15.22
CA VAL A 145 8.53 -52.05 16.66
C VAL A 145 8.46 -53.36 17.44
N GLN A 146 9.36 -53.54 18.41
CA GLN A 146 9.34 -54.63 19.37
C GLN A 146 8.93 -54.10 20.77
N PRO A 147 8.48 -54.99 21.68
CA PRO A 147 8.22 -54.60 23.06
C PRO A 147 9.46 -53.94 23.68
N GLY A 148 9.29 -52.74 24.25
CA GLY A 148 10.38 -51.97 24.87
C GLY A 148 11.00 -50.88 24.00
N ASN A 149 10.63 -50.77 22.70
CA ASN A 149 11.05 -49.64 21.88
C ASN A 149 10.40 -48.32 22.35
N THR A 150 11.20 -47.28 22.42
CA THR A 150 10.77 -45.91 22.73
C THR A 150 11.39 -44.92 21.76
N TYR A 151 10.77 -43.76 21.56
CA TYR A 151 11.38 -42.69 20.76
C TYR A 151 12.73 -42.23 21.31
N TRP A 152 12.91 -42.30 22.63
CA TRP A 152 14.19 -41.98 23.26
C TRP A 152 15.27 -42.99 22.89
N GLY A 153 14.95 -44.29 22.93
CA GLY A 153 15.87 -45.35 22.48
C GLY A 153 16.26 -45.21 21.01
N TRP A 154 15.31 -44.85 20.14
CA TRP A 154 15.61 -44.59 18.73
C TRP A 154 16.39 -43.29 18.49
N TRP A 155 16.16 -42.26 19.28
CA TRP A 155 16.99 -41.04 19.24
C TRP A 155 18.44 -41.34 19.59
N GLN A 156 18.69 -42.14 20.64
CA GLN A 156 20.04 -42.54 21.01
C GLN A 156 20.69 -43.46 19.97
N GLN A 157 19.93 -44.41 19.41
CA GLN A 157 20.46 -45.40 18.47
C GLN A 157 20.69 -44.84 17.05
N TYR A 158 19.79 -43.98 16.56
CA TYR A 158 19.80 -43.50 15.17
C TYR A 158 20.16 -42.01 15.04
N GLY A 159 20.23 -41.27 16.15
CA GLY A 159 20.55 -39.84 16.16
C GLY A 159 19.42 -38.92 15.67
N THR A 160 18.24 -39.46 15.35
CA THR A 160 17.09 -38.68 14.87
C THR A 160 16.36 -38.03 16.04
N SER A 161 16.13 -36.71 15.98
CA SER A 161 15.46 -36.00 17.07
C SER A 161 14.06 -36.57 17.36
N ILE A 162 13.67 -36.57 18.64
CA ILE A 162 12.35 -37.08 19.06
C ILE A 162 11.21 -36.35 18.33
N GLN A 163 11.35 -35.05 18.08
CA GLN A 163 10.36 -34.28 17.33
C GLN A 163 10.23 -34.77 15.88
N GLN A 164 11.34 -35.09 15.21
CA GLN A 164 11.30 -35.69 13.86
C GLN A 164 10.67 -37.08 13.88
N LEU A 165 11.00 -37.93 14.86
CA LEU A 165 10.39 -39.25 15.02
C LEU A 165 8.87 -39.18 15.23
N ARG A 166 8.39 -38.23 16.06
CA ARG A 166 6.97 -37.95 16.25
C ARG A 166 6.30 -37.48 14.96
N ASN A 167 6.96 -36.58 14.23
CA ASN A 167 6.43 -36.06 12.97
C ASN A 167 6.27 -37.16 11.91
N TRP A 168 7.19 -38.13 11.88
CA TRP A 168 7.16 -39.24 10.92
C TRP A 168 6.16 -40.32 11.31
N ASN A 169 6.15 -40.74 12.58
CA ASN A 169 5.37 -41.91 13.01
C ASN A 169 3.98 -41.55 13.56
N LYS A 170 3.77 -40.29 13.98
CA LYS A 170 2.49 -39.76 14.48
C LYS A 170 1.90 -40.52 15.67
N TRP A 171 2.72 -41.21 16.46
CA TRP A 171 2.27 -41.86 17.71
C TRP A 171 2.62 -41.02 18.93
N PRO A 172 1.78 -41.02 19.97
CA PRO A 172 2.10 -40.38 21.25
C PRO A 172 3.25 -41.13 21.94
N ASP A 173 4.10 -40.43 22.68
CA ASP A 173 5.25 -41.02 23.37
C ASP A 173 4.90 -42.16 24.33
N ARG A 174 3.69 -42.13 24.88
CA ARG A 174 3.19 -43.10 25.85
C ARG A 174 2.72 -44.41 25.20
N PHE A 175 2.57 -44.44 23.88
CA PHE A 175 2.05 -45.61 23.19
C PHE A 175 2.65 -45.73 21.78
N ILE A 176 3.55 -46.69 21.62
CA ILE A 176 4.12 -47.08 20.33
C ILE A 176 3.56 -48.47 19.97
N PRO A 177 2.85 -48.62 18.83
CA PRO A 177 2.25 -49.89 18.47
C PRO A 177 3.30 -50.96 18.17
N ILE A 178 3.29 -52.05 18.94
CA ILE A 178 4.18 -53.19 18.72
C ILE A 178 3.81 -53.88 17.40
N GLY A 179 4.81 -54.24 16.61
CA GLY A 179 4.66 -54.84 15.28
C GLY A 179 4.47 -53.84 14.13
N ALA A 180 4.31 -52.54 14.40
CA ALA A 180 4.22 -51.52 13.36
C ALA A 180 5.59 -51.25 12.71
N ARG A 181 5.59 -50.75 11.46
CA ARG A 181 6.80 -50.18 10.83
C ARG A 181 6.96 -48.73 11.25
N ALA A 182 7.99 -48.45 12.03
CA ALA A 182 8.39 -47.11 12.42
C ALA A 182 9.49 -46.60 11.50
N ARG A 183 9.40 -45.34 11.07
CA ARG A 183 10.48 -44.63 10.40
C ARG A 183 11.44 -44.04 11.44
N VAL A 184 12.72 -44.35 11.32
CA VAL A 184 13.79 -43.90 12.23
C VAL A 184 14.86 -43.05 11.54
N LYS A 185 14.90 -43.00 10.20
CA LYS A 185 15.73 -42.11 9.38
C LYS A 185 14.99 -41.72 8.10
#